data_AF-A0A2X2YUS0-F1
#
_entry.id   AF-A0A2X2YUS0-F1
#
_cell.length_a   1.000
_cell.length_b   1.000
_cell.length_c   1.000
_cell.angle_alpha   90.00
_cell.angle_beta   90.00
_cell.angle_gamma   90.00
#
_symmetry.space_group_name_H-M   'P 1'
#
loop_
_entity.id
_entity.type
_entity.pdbx_description
1 polymer ?
#
loop_
_entity_poly.entity_id
_entity_poly.type
_entity_poly.pdbx_seq_one_letter_code
_entity_poly.pdbx_strand_id
1 'polypeptide(L)' 'MGKPHNIIRHPDMPSAAFADMWHTILQGDSWTGLVKNRRQNGDHYWVRANVTPVWQNEKLTGVYFSTHRAFPG' A
#
# COMPACT_ATOMS: atom_id res chain seq x y z
N MET A 1 -4.74 -21.58 2.52
CA MET A 1 -3.58 -21.11 3.30
C MET A 1 -3.38 -19.61 3.06
N GLY A 2 -4.13 -18.76 3.77
CA GLY A 2 -3.96 -17.31 3.71
C GLY A 2 -3.02 -16.88 4.81
N LYS A 3 -1.73 -16.76 4.52
CA LYS A 3 -0.78 -16.19 5.48
C LYS A 3 -1.18 -14.72 5.68
N PRO A 4 -1.35 -14.24 6.91
CA PRO A 4 -1.36 -12.79 7.17
C PRO A 4 0.08 -12.34 6.92
N HIS A 5 0.42 -12.08 5.66
CA HIS A 5 1.73 -11.54 5.30
C HIS A 5 1.79 -10.17 5.94
N ASN A 6 2.45 -10.12 7.12
CA ASN A 6 2.88 -8.93 7.86
C ASN A 6 2.49 -7.66 7.14
N ILE A 7 1.25 -7.25 7.41
CA ILE A 7 0.60 -6.11 6.79
C ILE A 7 1.42 -4.90 7.22
N ILE A 8 2.33 -4.55 6.31
CA ILE A 8 2.92 -3.25 6.10
C ILE A 8 4.09 -2.88 7.03
N ARG A 9 5.25 -3.43 6.70
CA ARG A 9 6.51 -2.67 6.77
C ARG A 9 7.29 -2.98 5.51
N HIS A 10 6.89 -2.41 4.38
CA HIS A 10 7.82 -2.30 3.27
C HIS A 10 8.82 -1.20 3.68
N PRO A 11 10.13 -1.48 3.78
CA PRO A 11 11.12 -0.49 4.21
C PRO A 11 11.15 0.75 3.30
N ASP A 12 10.63 0.63 2.07
CA ASP A 12 10.55 1.72 1.09
C ASP A 12 9.25 2.54 1.14
N MET A 13 8.31 2.27 2.07
CA MET A 13 7.12 3.11 2.23
C MET A 13 7.41 4.25 3.22
N PRO A 14 7.27 5.53 2.82
CA PRO A 14 7.40 6.65 3.73
C PRO A 14 6.40 6.55 4.89
N SER A 15 6.84 6.84 6.11
CA SER A 15 5.98 6.80 7.32
C SER A 15 4.74 7.70 7.18
N ALA A 16 4.86 8.83 6.49
CA ALA A 16 3.73 9.72 6.19
C ALA A 16 2.68 9.06 5.30
N ALA A 17 3.10 8.40 4.22
CA ALA A 17 2.19 7.66 3.33
C ALA A 17 1.52 6.49 4.07
N PHE A 18 2.24 5.86 4.99
CA PHE A 18 1.71 4.78 5.82
C PHE A 18 0.60 5.24 6.76
N ALA A 19 0.79 6.38 7.43
CA ALA A 19 -0.21 6.97 8.31
C ALA A 19 -1.47 7.39 7.54
N ASP A 20 -1.29 8.07 6.40
CA ASP A 20 -2.37 8.50 5.51
C ASP A 20 -3.20 7.33 4.97
N MET A 21 -2.51 6.26 4.57
CA MET A 21 -3.15 5.02 4.13
C MET A 21 -4.01 4.39 5.22
N TRP A 22 -3.50 4.23 6.44
CA TRP A 22 -4.31 3.67 7.54
C TRP A 22 -5.46 4.57 7.92
N HIS A 23 -5.27 5.89 7.91
CA HIS A 23 -6.35 6.83 8.15
C HIS A 23 -7.49 6.60 7.14
N THR A 24 -7.17 6.53 5.85
CA THR A 24 -8.14 6.29 4.76
C THR A 24 -8.85 4.93 4.89
N ILE A 25 -8.08 3.86 5.12
CA ILE A 25 -8.61 2.48 5.27
C ILE A 25 -9.58 2.39 6.46
N LEU A 26 -9.24 3.03 7.58
CA LEU A 26 -10.08 3.03 8.78
C LEU A 26 -11.35 3.87 8.62
N GLN A 27 -11.39 4.81 7.67
CA GLN A 27 -12.64 5.48 7.27
C GLN A 27 -13.52 4.62 6.35
N GLY A 28 -13.04 3.45 5.90
CA GLY A 28 -13.74 2.59 4.95
C GLY A 28 -13.41 2.85 3.49
N ASP A 29 -12.55 3.82 3.21
CA ASP A 29 -12.18 4.22 1.85
C ASP A 29 -10.97 3.45 1.31
N SER A 30 -10.86 3.41 -0.03
CA SER A 30 -9.67 2.89 -0.71
C SER A 30 -8.59 3.96 -0.78
N TRP A 31 -7.37 3.61 -0.38
CA TRP A 31 -6.22 4.51 -0.47
C TRP A 31 -5.47 4.31 -1.78
N THR A 32 -4.95 5.41 -2.34
CA THR A 32 -4.06 5.37 -3.50
C THR A 32 -2.93 6.37 -3.31
N GLY A 33 -1.68 5.92 -3.42
CA GLY A 33 -0.51 6.78 -3.28
C GLY A 33 0.58 6.50 -4.32
N LEU A 34 1.25 7.56 -4.77
CA LEU A 34 2.47 7.45 -5.57
C LEU A 34 3.67 7.31 -4.62
N VAL A 35 4.36 6.18 -4.68
CA VAL A 35 5.54 5.92 -3.85
C VAL A 35 6.77 5.83 -4.75
N LYS A 36 7.82 6.58 -4.42
CA LYS A 36 9.12 6.48 -5.08
C LYS A 36 9.90 5.34 -4.43
N ASN A 37 10.09 4.26 -5.16
CA ASN A 37 10.83 3.10 -4.68
C ASN A 37 12.26 3.13 -5.24
N ARG A 38 13.24 2.67 -4.46
CA ARG A 38 14.64 2.60 -4.84
C ARG A 38 15.01 1.14 -5.12
N ARG A 39 15.49 0.86 -6.34
CA ARG A 39 16.06 -0.44 -6.68
C ARG A 39 17.39 -0.63 -5.97
N GLN A 40 17.81 -1.88 -5.82
CA GLN A 40 19.14 -2.22 -5.25
C GLN A 40 20.31 -1.61 -6.04
N ASN A 41 20.13 -1.30 -7.33
CA ASN A 41 21.13 -0.67 -8.18
C ASN A 41 21.19 0.87 -8.06
N GLY A 42 20.39 1.49 -7.17
CA GLY A 42 20.37 2.94 -6.95
C GLY A 42 19.37 3.71 -7.81
N ASP A 43 18.75 3.06 -8.81
CA ASP A 43 17.71 3.67 -9.62
C ASP A 43 16.41 3.85 -8.83
N HIS A 44 15.71 4.95 -9.11
CA HIS A 44 14.40 5.20 -8.53
C HIS A 44 13.31 4.99 -9.57
N TYR A 45 12.22 4.34 -9.17
CA TYR A 45 11.03 4.23 -9.98
C TYR A 45 9.79 4.59 -9.17
N TRP A 46 8.82 5.15 -9.85
CA TRP A 46 7.54 5.46 -9.23
C TRP A 46 6.62 4.24 -9.32
N VAL A 47 5.97 3.93 -8.21
CA VAL A 47 4.88 2.96 -8.16
C VAL A 47 3.63 3.66 -7.70
N ARG A 48 2.52 3.37 -8.36
CA ARG A 48 1.20 3.68 -7.84
C ARG A 48 0.74 2.49 -7.01
N ALA A 49 0.65 2.69 -5.71
CA ALA A 49 0.09 1.72 -4.78
C ALA A 49 -1.40 2.03 -4.59
N ASN A 50 -2.24 1.01 -4.71
CA ASN A 50 -3.64 1.08 -4.34
C ASN A 50 -3.89 0.06 -3.22
N VAL A 51 -4.64 0.47 -2.21
CA VAL A 51 -4.97 -0.34 -1.05
C VAL A 51 -6.46 -0.27 -0.80
N THR A 52 -7.12 -1.41 -0.87
CA THR A 52 -8.57 -1.51 -0.72
C THR A 52 -8.87 -2.30 0.55
N PRO A 53 -9.61 -1.75 1.52
CA PRO A 53 -10.03 -2.48 2.71
C PRO A 53 -10.99 -3.61 2.34
N VAL A 54 -10.84 -4.76 2.99
CA VAL A 54 -11.74 -5.90 2.90
C VAL A 54 -12.47 -6.04 4.22
N TRP A 55 -13.78 -5.80 4.18
CA TRP A 55 -14.68 -5.90 5.31
C TRP A 55 -15.47 -7.21 5.24
N GLN A 56 -15.53 -7.94 6.36
CA GLN A 56 -16.39 -9.12 6.51
C GLN A 56 -17.13 -8.99 7.85
N ASN A 57 -18.45 -9.06 7.82
CA ASN A 57 -19.30 -8.89 9.01
C ASN A 57 -18.93 -7.62 9.80
N GLU A 58 -18.82 -6.48 9.11
CA GLU A 58 -18.46 -5.17 9.70
C GLU A 58 -17.08 -5.10 10.36
N LYS A 59 -16.28 -6.16 10.23
CA LYS A 59 -14.91 -6.23 10.72
C LYS A 59 -13.94 -6.13 9.56
N LEU A 60 -12.94 -5.26 9.68
CA LEU A 60 -11.82 -5.23 8.76
C LEU A 60 -11.05 -6.57 8.89
N THR A 61 -11.16 -7.43 7.88
CA THR A 61 -10.52 -8.76 7.86
C THR A 61 -9.24 -8.78 7.05
N GLY A 62 -9.05 -7.79 6.19
CA GLY A 62 -7.83 -7.65 5.40
C GLY A 62 -7.80 -6.39 4.58
N VAL A 63 -6.75 -6.28 3.79
CA VAL A 63 -6.51 -5.18 2.87
C VAL A 63 -5.88 -5.78 1.62
N TYR A 64 -6.42 -5.43 0.46
CA TYR A 64 -5.89 -5.83 -0.83
C TYR A 64 -4.90 -4.77 -1.31
N PHE A 65 -3.66 -5.18 -1.58
CA PHE A 65 -2.60 -4.31 -2.10
C PHE A 65 -2.33 -4.62 -3.56
N SER A 66 -2.47 -3.62 -4.42
CA SER A 66 -1.97 -3.68 -5.80
C SER A 66 -0.95 -2.57 -6.03
N THR A 67 0.16 -2.90 -6.68
CA THR A 67 1.13 -1.90 -7.12
C THR A 67 1.23 -1.96 -8.64
N HIS A 68 1.07 -0.81 -9.26
CA HIS A 68 1.28 -0.64 -10.68
C HIS A 68 2.53 0.20 -10.83
N ARG A 69 3.54 -0.33 -11.53
CA ARG A 69 4.69 0.49 -11.92
C ARG A 69 4.15 1.65 -12.75
N ALA A 70 4.37 2.88 -12.29
CA ALA A 70 4.12 4.02 -13.15
C ALA A 70 5.17 3.92 -14.26
N PHE A 71 4.71 3.87 -15.52
CA PHE A 71 5.61 3.84 -16.67
C PHE A 71 6.57 5.03 -16.58
N PRO A 72 7.87 4.85 -16.85
CA PRO A 72 8.73 5.99 -17.05
C PRO A 72 8.25 6.68 -18.33
N GLY A 73 7.85 7.95 -18.21
CA GLY A 73 7.76 8.84 -19.36
C GLY A 73 9.14 9.10 -19.93
#